data_AF-A0A1I7SSM2-F1
#
_entry.id   AF-A0A1I7SSM2-F1
#
_cell.length_a   1.000
_cell.length_b   1.000
_cell.length_c   1.000
_cell.angle_alpha   90.00
_cell.angle_beta   90.00
_cell.angle_gamma   90.00
#
_symmetry.space_group_name_H-M   'P 1'
#
loop_
_entity.id
_entity.type
_entity.pdbx_description
1 polymer ?
#
loop_
_entity_poly.entity_id
_entity_poly.type
_entity_poly.pdbx_seq_one_letter_code
_entity_poly.pdbx_strand_id
1 'polypeptide(L)'
;MGLLFVLLVLFTIPVDGEDLKQCWASENGGPARFWPNGEIIFKDEFLFQCFDGNLEPYGCRLSNGEILFLNEQLIVDDKVVKCTYFEYYIDLVEVGCAIDGITVIEGGKSWIKDGVYYICNESRGHYHISPSACVLKESDEMIRIGETVNIHNYTLQCQPSGDGKLKLVSTGCLNNGKRYKIGDQWTEDGFVFYCKKKSNECVKKCVGCSWDNKTLYNGDRFTKDKCVFECVIRPERHIQDPVGCLFNGIEKVVGCMWKENMGSFRTELTCASDGEKSEVIVNGCHYPQGEYDLFFIPSESYAIFNDGQRQMVAACRGNKNDVSTFQLETFTVDELPFRTKGLTQVEPQG
;
A
#
# COMPACT_ATOMS: atom_id res chain seq x y z
N MET A 1 12.89 1.95 -113.57
CA MET A 1 14.30 2.26 -113.89
C MET A 1 14.90 2.87 -112.64
N GLY A 2 15.91 2.25 -112.05
CA GLY A 2 16.55 2.70 -110.80
C GLY A 2 16.55 1.66 -109.69
N LEU A 3 17.38 0.62 -109.85
CA LEU A 3 17.81 -0.27 -108.76
C LEU A 3 18.64 0.54 -107.75
N LEU A 4 18.37 0.39 -106.45
CA LEU A 4 19.34 0.73 -105.40
C LEU A 4 19.54 -0.52 -104.53
N PHE A 5 20.70 -1.16 -104.70
CA PHE A 5 21.19 -2.25 -103.88
C PHE A 5 21.58 -1.69 -102.50
N VAL A 6 20.91 -2.12 -101.43
CA VAL A 6 21.38 -1.90 -100.05
C VAL A 6 22.07 -3.19 -99.60
N LEU A 7 23.37 -3.08 -99.42
CA LEU A 7 24.27 -4.13 -98.94
C LEU A 7 24.00 -4.35 -97.44
N LEU A 8 23.47 -5.53 -97.09
CA LEU A 8 23.28 -5.95 -95.70
C LEU A 8 24.62 -6.54 -95.21
N VAL A 9 25.38 -5.76 -94.44
CA VAL A 9 26.58 -6.22 -93.75
C VAL A 9 26.14 -6.88 -92.45
N LEU A 10 26.19 -8.21 -92.41
CA LEU A 10 26.09 -9.00 -91.19
C LEU A 10 27.40 -8.84 -90.42
N PHE A 11 27.40 -7.99 -89.39
CA PHE A 11 28.42 -8.03 -88.34
C PHE A 11 28.15 -9.24 -87.45
N THR A 12 28.91 -10.32 -87.66
CA THR A 12 29.13 -11.34 -86.63
C THR A 12 30.06 -10.73 -85.58
N ILE A 13 29.52 -10.31 -84.45
CA ILE A 13 30.33 -10.02 -83.27
C ILE A 13 30.90 -11.37 -82.80
N PRO A 14 32.23 -11.55 -82.73
CA PRO A 14 32.79 -12.71 -82.06
C PRO A 14 32.40 -12.59 -80.59
N VAL A 15 31.62 -13.55 -80.10
CA VAL A 15 31.49 -13.78 -78.66
C VAL A 15 32.84 -14.31 -78.23
N ASP A 16 33.73 -13.41 -77.80
CA ASP A 16 34.93 -13.80 -77.07
C ASP A 16 34.49 -14.66 -75.89
N GLY A 17 35.05 -15.87 -75.82
CA GLY A 17 34.85 -16.77 -74.72
C GLY A 17 35.47 -16.18 -73.47
N GLU A 18 34.70 -15.36 -72.75
CA GLU A 18 34.90 -15.24 -71.32
C GLU A 18 34.72 -16.65 -70.75
N ASP A 19 35.79 -17.19 -70.17
CA ASP A 19 35.72 -18.34 -69.27
C ASP A 19 34.64 -18.02 -68.23
N LEU A 20 33.41 -18.48 -68.49
CA LEU A 20 32.33 -18.45 -67.52
C LEU A 20 32.82 -19.33 -66.38
N LYS A 21 33.39 -18.70 -65.34
CA LYS A 21 33.94 -19.41 -64.21
C LYS A 21 32.79 -20.14 -63.51
N GLN A 22 32.70 -21.44 -63.78
CA GLN A 22 31.69 -22.34 -63.23
C GLN A 22 32.15 -22.90 -61.90
N CYS A 23 31.21 -23.18 -61.01
CA CYS A 23 31.50 -23.79 -59.73
C CYS A 23 31.31 -25.30 -59.81
N TRP A 24 32.23 -26.08 -59.27
CA TRP A 24 32.09 -27.54 -59.18
C TRP A 24 31.55 -27.93 -57.80
N ALA A 25 30.30 -28.43 -57.74
CA ALA A 25 29.64 -28.73 -56.47
C ALA A 25 28.56 -29.83 -56.60
N SER A 26 28.29 -30.53 -55.50
CA SER A 26 27.09 -31.36 -55.34
C SER A 26 25.94 -30.58 -54.68
N GLU A 27 24.72 -30.97 -55.01
CA GLU A 27 23.47 -30.50 -54.39
C GLU A 27 22.81 -31.70 -53.69
N ASN A 28 22.45 -31.56 -52.41
CA ASN A 28 21.66 -32.49 -51.58
C ASN A 28 21.53 -33.95 -52.07
N GLY A 29 22.58 -34.75 -51.85
CA GLY A 29 22.59 -36.18 -52.17
C GLY A 29 22.75 -36.52 -53.65
N GLY A 30 22.81 -35.52 -54.54
CA GLY A 30 23.11 -35.66 -55.95
C GLY A 30 24.61 -35.67 -56.29
N PRO A 31 24.99 -36.17 -57.48
CA PRO A 31 26.37 -36.14 -57.94
C PRO A 31 26.85 -34.70 -58.19
N ALA A 32 28.15 -34.45 -58.00
CA ALA A 32 28.74 -33.16 -58.30
C ALA A 32 28.67 -32.83 -59.79
N ARG A 33 28.38 -31.57 -60.12
CA ARG A 33 28.34 -31.04 -61.49
C ARG A 33 28.85 -29.61 -61.52
N PHE A 34 29.06 -29.09 -62.73
CA PHE A 34 29.36 -27.68 -62.94
C PHE A 34 28.09 -26.85 -62.89
N TRP A 35 28.14 -25.77 -62.13
CA TRP A 35 27.08 -24.80 -61.93
C TRP A 35 27.46 -23.49 -62.62
N PRO A 36 26.63 -22.96 -63.54
CA PRO A 36 26.74 -21.61 -64.07
C PRO A 36 26.93 -20.52 -63.00
N ASN A 37 27.69 -19.49 -63.35
CA ASN A 37 27.83 -18.28 -62.55
C ASN A 37 26.45 -17.64 -62.30
N GLY A 38 26.17 -17.28 -61.05
CA GLY A 38 24.89 -16.74 -60.56
C GLY A 38 23.90 -17.78 -60.05
N GLU A 39 24.10 -19.08 -60.31
CA GLU A 39 23.17 -20.13 -59.90
C GLU A 39 23.22 -20.38 -58.39
N ILE A 40 22.04 -20.63 -57.79
CA ILE A 40 21.88 -20.92 -56.36
C ILE A 40 21.84 -22.43 -56.15
N ILE A 41 22.64 -22.90 -55.20
CA ILE A 41 22.87 -24.31 -54.91
C ILE A 41 22.46 -24.58 -53.46
N PHE A 42 21.61 -25.59 -53.27
CA PHE A 42 21.17 -26.01 -51.94
C PHE A 42 22.08 -27.09 -51.36
N LYS A 43 22.54 -26.85 -50.13
CA LYS A 43 23.24 -27.84 -49.29
C LYS A 43 22.55 -27.89 -47.93
N ASP A 44 21.74 -28.92 -47.75
CA ASP A 44 20.75 -29.15 -46.71
C ASP A 44 19.81 -27.95 -46.53
N GLU A 45 20.04 -27.17 -45.49
CA GLU A 45 19.29 -25.96 -45.15
C GLU A 45 20.05 -24.67 -45.50
N PHE A 46 21.17 -24.77 -46.22
CA PHE A 46 22.02 -23.63 -46.58
C PHE A 46 22.05 -23.41 -48.10
N LEU A 47 22.12 -22.14 -48.50
CA LEU A 47 22.17 -21.70 -49.88
C LEU A 47 23.53 -21.10 -50.18
N PHE A 48 24.10 -21.49 -51.31
CA PHE A 48 25.34 -20.95 -51.86
C PHE A 48 25.09 -20.43 -53.27
N GLN A 49 25.69 -19.31 -53.63
CA GLN A 49 25.68 -18.79 -54.99
C GLN A 49 27.01 -19.11 -55.66
N CYS A 50 26.97 -19.63 -56.88
CA CYS A 50 28.17 -19.70 -57.69
C CYS A 50 28.55 -18.28 -58.14
N PHE A 51 29.68 -17.77 -57.67
CA PHE A 51 30.20 -16.46 -58.05
C PHE A 51 31.68 -16.56 -58.44
N ASP A 52 31.97 -16.24 -59.70
CA ASP A 52 33.33 -16.23 -60.26
C ASP A 52 34.13 -17.52 -60.03
N GLY A 53 33.46 -18.67 -60.16
CA GLY A 53 34.05 -20.00 -59.96
C GLY A 53 34.16 -20.45 -58.49
N ASN A 54 33.74 -19.61 -57.55
CA ASN A 54 33.70 -19.92 -56.12
C ASN A 54 32.26 -20.06 -55.61
N LEU A 55 32.05 -20.94 -54.64
CA LEU A 55 30.78 -21.02 -53.93
C LEU A 55 30.76 -19.96 -52.82
N GLU A 56 30.00 -18.91 -53.01
CA GLU A 56 29.82 -17.88 -52.00
C GLU A 56 28.59 -18.20 -51.13
N PRO A 57 28.72 -18.07 -49.80
CA PRO A 57 27.58 -18.10 -48.89
C PRO A 57 26.47 -17.15 -49.36
N TYR A 58 25.22 -17.62 -49.40
CA TYR A 58 24.10 -16.82 -49.90
C TYR A 58 22.93 -16.70 -48.92
N GLY A 59 22.58 -17.77 -48.20
CA GLY A 59 21.49 -17.71 -47.23
C GLY A 59 21.17 -19.03 -46.55
N CYS A 60 20.04 -19.07 -45.86
CA CYS A 60 19.51 -20.21 -45.13
C CYS A 60 18.06 -20.48 -45.58
N ARG A 61 17.64 -21.75 -45.56
CA ARG A 61 16.27 -22.18 -45.82
C ARG A 61 15.65 -22.66 -44.51
N LEU A 62 14.53 -22.04 -44.16
CA LEU A 62 13.77 -22.39 -42.97
C LEU A 62 12.95 -23.67 -43.18
N SER A 63 12.49 -24.27 -42.08
CA SER A 63 11.68 -25.50 -42.11
C SER A 63 10.35 -25.34 -42.85
N ASN A 64 9.81 -24.12 -42.91
CA ASN A 64 8.61 -23.75 -43.67
C ASN A 64 8.89 -23.52 -45.18
N GLY A 65 10.15 -23.63 -45.61
CA GLY A 65 10.59 -23.42 -46.99
C GLY A 65 10.95 -21.98 -47.36
N GLU A 66 10.79 -21.01 -46.45
CA GLU A 66 11.20 -19.62 -46.68
C GLU A 66 12.73 -19.51 -46.74
N ILE A 67 13.22 -18.57 -47.55
CA ILE A 67 14.64 -18.30 -47.72
C ILE A 67 14.97 -17.01 -46.95
N LEU A 68 16.00 -17.08 -46.12
CA LEU A 68 16.57 -15.97 -45.38
C LEU A 68 17.94 -15.65 -45.96
N PHE A 69 18.14 -14.45 -46.52
CA PHE A 69 19.44 -14.08 -47.06
C PHE A 69 20.45 -13.87 -45.92
N LEU A 70 21.75 -13.91 -46.24
CA LEU A 70 22.78 -13.68 -45.25
C LEU A 70 22.60 -12.37 -44.49
N ASN A 71 22.76 -12.45 -43.19
CA ASN A 71 22.57 -11.38 -42.21
C ASN A 71 21.14 -10.85 -42.05
N GLU A 72 20.16 -11.39 -42.78
CA GLU A 72 18.76 -11.09 -42.52
C GLU A 72 18.26 -11.81 -41.28
N GLN A 73 17.22 -11.24 -40.68
CA GLN A 73 16.55 -11.78 -39.50
C GLN A 73 15.08 -12.02 -39.79
N LEU A 74 14.53 -13.10 -39.23
CA LEU A 74 13.11 -13.41 -39.29
C LEU A 74 12.61 -13.92 -37.94
N ILE A 75 11.33 -13.71 -37.68
CA ILE A 75 10.63 -14.30 -36.54
C ILE A 75 10.07 -15.66 -36.96
N VAL A 76 10.51 -16.72 -36.31
CA VAL A 76 10.05 -18.11 -36.51
C VAL A 76 9.67 -18.68 -35.16
N ASP A 77 8.40 -19.07 -34.97
CA ASP A 77 7.89 -19.65 -33.71
C ASP A 77 8.30 -18.85 -32.45
N ASP A 78 8.04 -17.54 -32.46
CA ASP A 78 8.38 -16.57 -31.39
C ASP A 78 9.88 -16.36 -31.11
N LYS A 79 10.75 -16.83 -32.01
CA LYS A 79 12.21 -16.67 -31.93
C LYS A 79 12.72 -15.80 -33.06
N VAL A 80 13.74 -15.01 -32.78
CA VAL A 80 14.41 -14.21 -33.81
C VAL A 80 15.63 -14.99 -34.29
N VAL A 81 15.56 -15.49 -35.51
CA VAL A 81 16.65 -16.24 -36.14
C VAL A 81 17.36 -15.38 -37.18
N LYS A 82 18.67 -15.56 -37.29
CA LYS A 82 19.54 -14.86 -38.25
C LYS A 82 20.37 -15.87 -39.01
N CYS A 83 20.36 -15.79 -40.34
CA CYS A 83 21.30 -16.55 -41.16
C CYS A 83 22.67 -15.88 -41.09
N THR A 84 23.65 -16.55 -40.48
CA THR A 84 24.97 -15.96 -40.21
C THR A 84 26.05 -16.79 -40.88
N TYR A 85 26.97 -16.12 -41.57
CA TYR A 85 28.19 -16.74 -42.07
C TYR A 85 29.31 -16.62 -41.03
N PHE A 86 29.76 -17.75 -40.53
CA PHE A 86 31.00 -17.91 -39.79
C PHE A 86 32.12 -18.23 -40.77
N GLU A 87 33.38 -17.94 -40.42
CA GLU A 87 34.54 -17.98 -41.34
C GLU A 87 34.59 -19.15 -42.35
N TYR A 88 34.05 -20.32 -41.99
CA TYR A 88 34.03 -21.53 -42.82
C TYR A 88 32.65 -22.17 -43.05
N TYR A 89 31.57 -21.65 -42.44
CA TYR A 89 30.24 -22.27 -42.54
C TYR A 89 29.11 -21.25 -42.33
N ILE A 90 27.93 -21.57 -42.87
CA ILE A 90 26.69 -20.81 -42.62
C ILE A 90 25.92 -21.56 -41.55
N ASP A 91 25.28 -20.82 -40.65
CA ASP A 91 24.37 -21.38 -39.66
C ASP A 91 23.16 -20.48 -39.42
N LEU A 92 22.07 -21.08 -38.95
CA LEU A 92 20.88 -20.38 -38.52
C LEU A 92 20.91 -20.24 -36.99
N VAL A 93 21.26 -19.04 -36.51
CA VAL A 93 21.40 -18.79 -35.08
C VAL A 93 20.22 -17.99 -34.53
N GLU A 94 19.74 -18.35 -33.34
CA GLU A 94 18.86 -17.47 -32.58
C GLU A 94 19.67 -16.26 -32.09
N VAL A 95 19.13 -15.05 -32.25
CA VAL A 95 19.84 -13.79 -31.90
C VAL A 95 19.03 -12.88 -30.97
N GLY A 96 17.81 -13.27 -30.64
CA GLY A 96 16.93 -12.46 -29.82
C GLY A 96 15.55 -13.05 -29.59
N CYS A 97 14.71 -12.26 -28.93
CA CYS A 97 13.36 -12.62 -28.54
C CYS A 97 12.33 -11.87 -29.39
N ALA A 98 11.21 -12.52 -29.71
CA ALA A 98 10.07 -11.84 -30.34
C ALA A 98 8.99 -11.52 -29.29
N ILE A 99 8.46 -10.30 -29.31
CA ILE A 99 7.29 -9.89 -28.52
C ILE A 99 6.09 -9.81 -29.47
N ASP A 100 5.01 -10.52 -29.08
CA ASP A 100 3.72 -10.53 -29.79
C ASP A 100 3.87 -10.88 -31.29
N GLY A 101 4.90 -11.68 -31.65
CA GLY A 101 5.22 -12.09 -33.01
C GLY A 101 5.72 -10.99 -33.96
N ILE A 102 5.93 -9.76 -33.46
CA ILE A 102 6.20 -8.59 -34.31
C ILE A 102 7.48 -7.86 -33.89
N THR A 103 7.69 -7.66 -32.59
CA THR A 103 8.80 -6.83 -32.12
C THR A 103 10.02 -7.69 -31.83
N VAL A 104 11.13 -7.40 -32.50
CA VAL A 104 12.43 -8.04 -32.27
C VAL A 104 13.16 -7.33 -31.13
N ILE A 105 13.61 -8.10 -30.14
CA ILE A 105 14.48 -7.65 -29.06
C ILE A 105 15.81 -8.39 -29.14
N GLU A 106 16.90 -7.65 -29.30
CA GLU A 106 18.25 -8.23 -29.29
C GLU A 106 18.55 -8.93 -27.96
N GLY A 107 19.36 -9.98 -28.03
CA GLY A 107 19.88 -10.68 -26.85
C GLY A 107 20.48 -9.74 -25.79
N GLY A 108 20.12 -9.96 -24.53
CA GLY A 108 20.59 -9.18 -23.39
C GLY A 108 19.91 -7.82 -23.20
N LYS A 109 19.07 -7.37 -24.14
CA LYS A 109 18.27 -6.15 -23.95
C LYS A 109 17.12 -6.39 -22.99
N SER A 110 16.72 -5.31 -22.33
CA SER A 110 15.62 -5.29 -21.37
C SER A 110 14.62 -4.20 -21.69
N TRP A 111 13.41 -4.36 -21.18
CA TRP A 111 12.33 -3.40 -21.32
C TRP A 111 11.34 -3.52 -20.17
N ILE A 112 10.46 -2.53 -20.04
CA ILE A 112 9.39 -2.50 -19.05
C ILE A 112 8.05 -2.62 -19.78
N LYS A 113 7.20 -3.54 -19.34
CA LYS A 113 5.81 -3.69 -19.81
C LYS A 113 4.92 -4.01 -18.62
N ASP A 114 3.81 -3.29 -18.46
CA ASP A 114 2.82 -3.50 -17.40
C ASP A 114 3.38 -3.52 -15.97
N GLY A 115 4.40 -2.70 -15.68
CA GLY A 115 5.04 -2.63 -14.36
C GLY A 115 5.96 -3.81 -14.05
N VAL A 116 6.40 -4.55 -15.06
CA VAL A 116 7.37 -5.65 -14.94
C VAL A 116 8.57 -5.36 -15.83
N TYR A 117 9.77 -5.58 -15.28
CA TYR A 117 11.04 -5.50 -16.00
C TYR A 117 11.37 -6.86 -16.60
N TYR A 118 11.46 -6.92 -17.91
CA TYR A 118 11.77 -8.12 -18.69
C TYR A 118 13.16 -8.02 -19.29
N ILE A 119 13.79 -9.18 -19.49
CA ILE A 119 15.06 -9.30 -20.19
C ILE A 119 15.00 -10.47 -21.17
N CYS A 120 15.56 -10.27 -22.36
CA CYS A 120 15.77 -11.33 -23.34
C CYS A 120 17.07 -12.07 -22.98
N ASN A 121 16.94 -13.20 -22.30
CA ASN A 121 18.07 -13.97 -21.80
C ASN A 121 18.41 -15.13 -22.74
N GLU A 122 19.70 -15.37 -22.90
CA GLU A 122 20.19 -16.59 -23.53
C GLU A 122 20.33 -17.70 -22.48
N SER A 123 19.80 -18.88 -22.76
CA SER A 123 20.06 -20.09 -21.98
C SER A 123 20.26 -21.27 -22.90
N ARG A 124 21.43 -21.92 -22.80
CA ARG A 124 21.79 -23.09 -23.61
C ARG A 124 21.65 -22.86 -25.12
N GLY A 125 22.05 -21.68 -25.60
CA GLY A 125 21.99 -21.32 -27.02
C GLY A 125 20.60 -20.88 -27.53
N HIS A 126 19.61 -20.74 -26.64
CA HIS A 126 18.27 -20.27 -26.99
C HIS A 126 17.90 -19.00 -26.26
N TYR A 127 17.24 -18.08 -26.97
CA TYR A 127 16.75 -16.84 -26.38
C TYR A 127 15.33 -17.00 -25.84
N HIS A 128 15.08 -16.50 -24.64
CA HIS A 128 13.76 -16.51 -24.03
C HIS A 128 13.51 -15.23 -23.22
N ILE A 129 12.25 -14.82 -23.18
CA ILE A 129 11.81 -13.69 -22.38
C ILE A 129 11.63 -14.15 -20.95
N SER A 130 12.33 -13.51 -20.02
CA SER A 130 12.19 -13.79 -18.59
C SER A 130 11.81 -12.52 -17.83
N PRO A 131 10.78 -12.57 -16.96
CA PRO A 131 10.52 -11.48 -16.05
C PRO A 131 11.57 -11.48 -14.93
N SER A 132 12.18 -10.33 -14.65
CA SER A 132 13.34 -10.24 -13.76
C SER A 132 13.06 -9.42 -12.50
N ALA A 133 12.21 -8.38 -12.58
CA ALA A 133 11.84 -7.56 -11.44
C ALA A 133 10.45 -6.93 -11.62
N CYS A 134 9.87 -6.49 -10.51
CA CYS A 134 8.71 -5.61 -10.52
C CYS A 134 9.18 -4.16 -10.56
N VAL A 135 8.41 -3.27 -11.19
CA VAL A 135 8.72 -1.84 -11.27
C VAL A 135 7.71 -1.07 -10.41
N LEU A 136 8.21 -0.24 -9.50
CA LEU A 136 7.37 0.62 -8.68
C LEU A 136 6.91 1.83 -9.50
N LYS A 137 5.59 2.00 -9.68
CA LYS A 137 5.01 3.04 -10.55
C LYS A 137 5.38 4.48 -10.16
N GLU A 138 5.71 4.72 -8.90
CA GLU A 138 5.94 6.08 -8.37
C GLU A 138 7.40 6.54 -8.56
N SER A 139 8.35 5.61 -8.63
CA SER A 139 9.79 5.93 -8.64
C SER A 139 10.57 5.25 -9.78
N ASP A 140 9.92 4.40 -10.57
CA ASP A 140 10.55 3.49 -11.54
C ASP A 140 11.62 2.56 -10.94
N GLU A 141 11.62 2.40 -9.61
CA GLU A 141 12.53 1.52 -8.90
C GLU A 141 12.25 0.05 -9.22
N MET A 142 13.32 -0.71 -9.50
CA MET A 142 13.24 -2.14 -9.76
C MET A 142 13.36 -2.93 -8.47
N ILE A 143 12.34 -3.70 -8.16
CA ILE A 143 12.26 -4.56 -6.97
C ILE A 143 12.44 -6.01 -7.44
N ARG A 144 13.56 -6.64 -7.05
CA ARG A 144 13.88 -8.01 -7.48
C ARG A 144 12.85 -9.01 -6.95
N ILE A 145 12.73 -10.14 -7.62
CA ILE A 145 11.85 -11.23 -7.16
C ILE A 145 12.23 -11.63 -5.73
N GLY A 146 11.26 -11.61 -4.82
CA GLY A 146 11.44 -11.89 -3.38
C GLY A 146 11.90 -10.68 -2.55
N GLU A 147 12.37 -9.60 -3.18
CA GLU A 147 12.74 -8.37 -2.49
C GLU A 147 11.51 -7.62 -1.96
N THR A 148 11.68 -6.99 -0.80
CA THR A 148 10.61 -6.26 -0.11
C THR A 148 10.98 -4.79 0.07
N VAL A 149 10.10 -3.91 -0.41
CA VAL A 149 10.21 -2.45 -0.22
C VAL A 149 9.13 -1.97 0.76
N ASN A 150 9.44 -0.89 1.48
CA ASN A 150 8.49 -0.23 2.38
C ASN A 150 7.91 0.99 1.65
N ILE A 151 6.59 1.08 1.55
CA ILE A 151 5.88 2.18 0.90
C ILE A 151 4.85 2.73 1.88
N HIS A 152 4.99 4.00 2.26
CA HIS A 152 4.13 4.65 3.25
C HIS A 152 3.98 3.81 4.53
N ASN A 153 2.80 3.23 4.75
CA ASN A 153 2.42 2.48 5.95
C ASN A 153 2.32 0.96 5.71
N TYR A 154 2.88 0.45 4.61
CA TYR A 154 2.85 -0.98 4.29
C TYR A 154 4.11 -1.46 3.57
N THR A 155 4.22 -2.77 3.41
CA THR A 155 5.33 -3.42 2.70
C THR A 155 4.83 -4.09 1.43
N LEU A 156 5.59 -3.97 0.35
CA LEU A 156 5.37 -4.65 -0.92
C LEU A 156 6.49 -5.65 -1.17
N GLN A 157 6.17 -6.79 -1.76
CA GLN A 157 7.14 -7.75 -2.24
C GLN A 157 6.87 -8.10 -3.69
N CYS A 158 7.91 -8.18 -4.51
CA CYS A 158 7.77 -8.70 -5.87
C CYS A 158 7.64 -10.22 -5.83
N GLN A 159 6.51 -10.75 -6.31
CA GLN A 159 6.22 -12.17 -6.28
C GLN A 159 5.73 -12.68 -7.64
N PRO A 160 6.03 -13.94 -8.00
CA PRO A 160 5.37 -14.62 -9.11
C PRO A 160 3.87 -14.71 -8.87
N SER A 161 3.10 -14.49 -9.93
CA SER A 161 1.67 -14.68 -9.99
C SER A 161 1.34 -16.00 -10.71
N GLY A 162 0.12 -16.52 -10.51
CA GLY A 162 -0.29 -17.82 -11.06
C GLY A 162 -0.33 -17.88 -12.59
N ASP A 163 -0.33 -16.72 -13.25
CA ASP A 163 -0.26 -16.54 -14.70
C ASP A 163 1.18 -16.42 -15.23
N GLY A 164 2.20 -16.70 -14.42
CA GLY A 164 3.61 -16.62 -14.80
C GLY A 164 4.18 -15.20 -14.86
N LYS A 165 3.37 -14.17 -14.57
CA LYS A 165 3.80 -12.77 -14.47
C LYS A 165 4.34 -12.44 -13.08
N LEU A 166 5.07 -11.34 -12.97
CA LEU A 166 5.44 -10.77 -11.67
C LEU A 166 4.43 -9.71 -11.25
N LYS A 167 4.18 -9.61 -9.94
CA LYS A 167 3.37 -8.53 -9.37
C LYS A 167 3.91 -8.10 -8.01
N LEU A 168 3.71 -6.82 -7.70
CA LEU A 168 3.90 -6.31 -6.34
C LEU A 168 2.71 -6.74 -5.49
N VAL A 169 2.99 -7.48 -4.43
CA VAL A 169 2.00 -7.95 -3.47
C VAL A 169 2.26 -7.28 -2.14
N SER A 170 1.24 -6.65 -1.55
CA SER A 170 1.38 -6.19 -0.18
C SER A 170 1.45 -7.36 0.79
N THR A 171 2.51 -7.38 1.60
CA THR A 171 2.87 -8.50 2.50
C THR A 171 2.70 -8.18 3.97
N GLY A 172 2.52 -6.91 4.32
CA GLY A 172 2.45 -6.48 5.71
C GLY A 172 2.22 -4.99 5.87
N CYS A 173 2.03 -4.60 7.12
CA CYS A 173 1.87 -3.22 7.55
C CYS A 173 3.19 -2.72 8.13
N LEU A 174 3.39 -1.41 8.06
CA LEU A 174 4.53 -0.73 8.65
C LEU A 174 4.02 0.22 9.73
N ASN A 175 4.60 0.13 10.93
CA ASN A 175 4.32 1.06 12.01
C ASN A 175 5.62 1.42 12.74
N ASN A 176 5.98 2.70 12.78
CA ASN A 176 7.21 3.22 13.39
C ASN A 176 8.47 2.44 12.95
N GLY A 177 8.58 2.17 11.64
CA GLY A 177 9.69 1.41 11.03
C GLY A 177 9.65 -0.11 11.25
N LYS A 178 8.75 -0.62 12.10
CA LYS A 178 8.59 -2.06 12.33
C LYS A 178 7.58 -2.67 11.38
N ARG A 179 7.93 -3.83 10.82
CA ARG A 179 7.09 -4.62 9.91
C ARG A 179 6.19 -5.58 10.69
N TYR A 180 4.93 -5.63 10.29
CA TYR A 180 3.91 -6.52 10.83
C TYR A 180 3.33 -7.35 9.68
N LYS A 181 3.31 -8.67 9.82
CA LYS A 181 2.71 -9.57 8.83
C LYS A 181 1.19 -9.38 8.83
N ILE A 182 0.56 -9.73 7.71
CA ILE A 182 -0.91 -9.82 7.65
C ILE A 182 -1.38 -10.76 8.75
N GLY A 183 -2.31 -10.31 9.59
CA GLY A 183 -2.79 -11.06 10.76
C GLY A 183 -2.17 -10.63 12.08
N ASP A 184 -1.00 -9.98 12.07
CA ASP A 184 -0.35 -9.53 13.29
C ASP A 184 -1.13 -8.39 13.96
N GLN A 185 -1.02 -8.34 15.29
CA GLN A 185 -1.58 -7.28 16.12
C GLN A 185 -0.48 -6.60 16.93
N TRP A 186 -0.67 -5.33 17.22
CA TRP A 186 0.22 -4.56 18.09
C TRP A 186 -0.53 -3.48 18.84
N THR A 187 0.04 -3.06 19.97
CA THR A 187 -0.48 -1.96 20.76
C THR A 187 0.33 -0.69 20.50
N GLU A 188 -0.36 0.42 20.38
CA GLU A 188 0.21 1.76 20.25
C GLU A 188 -0.76 2.78 20.85
N ASP A 189 -0.26 3.67 21.70
CA ASP A 189 -1.02 4.78 22.30
C ASP A 189 -2.34 4.38 22.97
N GLY A 190 -2.38 3.20 23.62
CA GLY A 190 -3.58 2.70 24.28
C GLY A 190 -4.61 2.07 23.34
N PHE A 191 -4.25 1.80 22.10
CA PHE A 191 -5.09 1.13 21.10
C PHE A 191 -4.44 -0.13 20.55
N VAL A 192 -5.27 -1.09 20.14
CA VAL A 192 -4.84 -2.32 19.49
C VAL A 192 -5.10 -2.20 18.00
N PHE A 193 -4.05 -2.40 17.22
CA PHE A 193 -4.08 -2.38 15.77
C PHE A 193 -3.88 -3.79 15.22
N TYR A 194 -4.46 -4.02 14.05
CA TYR A 194 -4.40 -5.26 13.30
C TYR A 194 -3.99 -4.98 11.87
N CYS A 195 -3.05 -5.76 11.34
CA CYS A 195 -2.68 -5.65 9.94
C CYS A 195 -3.64 -6.43 9.05
N LYS A 196 -4.47 -5.70 8.29
CA LYS A 196 -5.47 -6.29 7.39
C LYS A 196 -5.08 -6.10 5.94
N LYS A 197 -5.19 -7.16 5.13
CA LYS A 197 -5.15 -7.04 3.66
C LYS A 197 -6.48 -6.47 3.14
N LYS A 198 -6.43 -5.36 2.38
CA LYS A 198 -7.56 -4.74 1.69
C LYS A 198 -7.22 -4.59 0.21
N SER A 199 -7.78 -5.47 -0.63
CA SER A 199 -7.46 -5.53 -2.06
C SER A 199 -5.94 -5.72 -2.28
N ASN A 200 -5.26 -4.71 -2.85
CA ASN A 200 -3.83 -4.73 -3.15
C ASN A 200 -2.93 -4.18 -2.04
N GLU A 201 -3.49 -3.57 -0.99
CA GLU A 201 -2.72 -2.90 0.06
C GLU A 201 -3.01 -3.51 1.44
N CYS A 202 -1.99 -3.51 2.30
CA CYS A 202 -2.17 -3.78 3.72
C CYS A 202 -2.48 -2.47 4.45
N VAL A 203 -3.49 -2.50 5.31
CA VAL A 203 -3.93 -1.35 6.07
C VAL A 203 -3.84 -1.65 7.57
N LYS A 204 -3.32 -0.67 8.30
CA LYS A 204 -3.41 -0.59 9.76
C LYS A 204 -4.86 -0.32 10.14
N LYS A 205 -5.50 -1.26 10.85
CA LYS A 205 -6.87 -1.09 11.34
C LYS A 205 -6.90 -1.12 12.86
N CYS A 206 -7.45 -0.09 13.48
CA CYS A 206 -7.75 -0.14 14.92
C CYS A 206 -8.88 -1.16 15.16
N VAL A 207 -8.66 -2.10 16.08
CA VAL A 207 -9.61 -3.18 16.40
C VAL A 207 -10.06 -3.17 17.86
N GLY A 208 -9.45 -2.33 18.69
CA GLY A 208 -9.80 -2.22 20.10
C GLY A 208 -8.92 -1.23 20.85
N CYS A 209 -9.14 -1.16 22.15
CA CYS A 209 -8.35 -0.40 23.10
C CYS A 209 -7.46 -1.35 23.92
N SER A 210 -6.36 -0.84 24.43
CA SER A 210 -5.46 -1.57 25.33
C SER A 210 -5.49 -0.90 26.69
N TRP A 211 -5.93 -1.64 27.71
CA TRP A 211 -5.94 -1.18 29.09
C TRP A 211 -5.54 -2.33 30.02
N ASP A 212 -4.63 -2.07 30.96
CA ASP A 212 -4.16 -3.06 31.95
C ASP A 212 -3.77 -4.42 31.31
N ASN A 213 -2.96 -4.37 30.24
CA ASN A 213 -2.54 -5.52 29.42
C ASN A 213 -3.69 -6.37 28.83
N LYS A 214 -4.91 -5.84 28.81
CA LYS A 214 -6.08 -6.47 28.18
C LYS A 214 -6.45 -5.72 26.91
N THR A 215 -6.89 -6.49 25.92
CA THR A 215 -7.55 -5.95 24.74
C THR A 215 -9.03 -5.79 25.03
N LEU A 216 -9.54 -4.59 24.82
CA LEU A 216 -10.94 -4.22 24.95
C LEU A 216 -11.53 -4.00 23.56
N TYR A 217 -12.72 -4.52 23.31
CA TYR A 217 -13.45 -4.32 22.07
C TYR A 217 -14.32 -3.07 22.12
N ASN A 218 -14.85 -2.68 20.97
CA ASN A 218 -15.75 -1.53 20.88
C ASN A 218 -16.98 -1.69 21.80
N GLY A 219 -17.19 -0.74 22.71
CA GLY A 219 -18.24 -0.74 23.74
C GLY A 219 -17.79 -1.28 25.10
N ASP A 220 -16.62 -1.92 25.18
CA ASP A 220 -16.09 -2.38 26.46
C ASP A 220 -15.68 -1.18 27.32
N ARG A 221 -15.97 -1.26 28.62
CA ARG A 221 -15.67 -0.22 29.61
C ARG A 221 -14.54 -0.60 30.53
N PHE A 222 -13.81 0.41 30.99
CA PHE A 222 -12.77 0.26 31.99
C PHE A 222 -12.65 1.50 32.88
N THR A 223 -12.10 1.32 34.07
CA THR A 223 -11.92 2.41 35.04
C THR A 223 -10.45 2.79 35.14
N LYS A 224 -10.18 4.10 35.12
CA LYS A 224 -8.88 4.71 35.38
C LYS A 224 -9.08 5.97 36.21
N ASP A 225 -8.40 6.08 37.35
CA ASP A 225 -8.39 7.30 38.19
C ASP A 225 -9.80 7.83 38.56
N LYS A 226 -10.72 6.92 38.92
CA LYS A 226 -12.15 7.20 39.18
C LYS A 226 -12.97 7.69 37.98
N CYS A 227 -12.39 7.73 36.79
CA CYS A 227 -13.09 7.94 35.52
C CYS A 227 -13.40 6.57 34.88
N VAL A 228 -14.61 6.44 34.34
CA VAL A 228 -15.05 5.28 33.57
C VAL A 228 -14.99 5.66 32.10
N PHE A 229 -14.20 4.90 31.35
CA PHE A 229 -13.99 5.06 29.93
C PHE A 229 -14.68 3.95 29.15
N GLU A 230 -15.14 4.26 27.94
CA GLU A 230 -15.64 3.31 26.96
C GLU A 230 -14.70 3.26 25.75
N CYS A 231 -14.35 2.07 25.29
CA CYS A 231 -13.58 1.92 24.07
C CYS A 231 -14.46 2.17 22.84
N VAL A 232 -14.21 3.24 22.09
CA VAL A 232 -15.01 3.60 20.91
C VAL A 232 -14.15 3.48 19.66
N ILE A 233 -14.48 2.52 18.79
CA ILE A 233 -13.79 2.28 17.51
C ILE A 233 -14.75 2.55 16.35
N ARG A 234 -14.47 3.61 15.57
CA ARG A 234 -15.18 3.99 14.35
C ARG A 234 -14.22 3.94 13.14
N PRO A 235 -14.72 3.92 11.90
CA PRO A 235 -13.88 3.87 10.70
C PRO A 235 -12.84 5.00 10.60
N GLU A 236 -13.18 6.20 11.07
CA GLU A 236 -12.36 7.41 10.94
C GLU A 236 -11.78 7.90 12.28
N ARG A 237 -12.26 7.38 13.40
CA ARG A 237 -11.87 7.82 14.74
C ARG A 237 -11.88 6.65 15.72
N HIS A 238 -10.89 6.62 16.59
CA HIS A 238 -10.87 5.75 17.77
C HIS A 238 -10.56 6.62 18.99
N ILE A 239 -11.25 6.37 20.10
CA ILE A 239 -11.07 7.12 21.36
C ILE A 239 -11.42 6.22 22.55
N GLN A 240 -10.77 6.49 23.68
CA GLN A 240 -11.22 6.03 25.00
C GLN A 240 -12.08 7.14 25.58
N ASP A 241 -13.40 7.03 25.43
CA ASP A 241 -14.36 8.11 25.71
C ASP A 241 -14.72 8.14 27.20
N PRO A 242 -14.59 9.26 27.93
CA PRO A 242 -15.02 9.35 29.33
C PRO A 242 -16.55 9.35 29.41
N VAL A 243 -17.14 8.22 29.83
CA VAL A 243 -18.60 8.03 29.85
C VAL A 243 -19.19 8.07 31.26
N GLY A 244 -18.36 8.07 32.31
CA GLY A 244 -18.86 8.10 33.68
C GLY A 244 -17.82 8.33 34.76
N CYS A 245 -18.31 8.55 35.97
CA CYS A 245 -17.51 8.76 37.17
C CYS A 245 -17.74 7.58 38.12
N LEU A 246 -16.69 7.14 38.80
CA LEU A 246 -16.81 6.16 39.87
C LEU A 246 -16.93 6.88 41.22
N PHE A 247 -18.11 6.77 41.84
CA PHE A 247 -18.42 7.36 43.13
C PHE A 247 -18.87 6.28 44.11
N ASN A 248 -18.14 6.11 45.23
CA ASN A 248 -18.40 5.06 46.23
C ASN A 248 -18.54 3.64 45.62
N GLY A 249 -17.75 3.34 44.58
CA GLY A 249 -17.80 2.05 43.86
C GLY A 249 -18.96 1.93 42.87
N ILE A 250 -19.79 2.96 42.71
CA ILE A 250 -20.92 3.00 41.79
C ILE A 250 -20.57 3.88 40.59
N GLU A 251 -20.78 3.36 39.40
CA GLU A 251 -20.67 4.13 38.16
C GLU A 251 -21.84 5.12 38.03
N LYS A 252 -21.51 6.38 37.77
CA LYS A 252 -22.44 7.47 37.46
C LYS A 252 -22.17 7.93 36.05
N VAL A 253 -23.16 7.81 35.16
CA VAL A 253 -23.04 8.28 33.77
C VAL A 253 -22.81 9.79 33.73
N VAL A 254 -22.01 10.28 32.79
CA VAL A 254 -21.81 11.72 32.56
C VAL A 254 -23.16 12.43 32.40
N GLY A 255 -23.31 13.58 33.07
CA GLY A 255 -24.54 14.36 33.15
C GLY A 255 -25.53 13.90 34.22
N CYS A 256 -25.31 12.75 34.87
CA CYS A 256 -26.14 12.30 35.99
C CYS A 256 -25.94 13.24 37.18
N MET A 257 -27.04 13.69 37.76
CA MET A 257 -27.09 14.47 39.00
C MET A 257 -27.69 13.62 40.12
N TRP A 258 -27.13 13.70 41.32
CA TRP A 258 -27.66 12.99 42.49
C TRP A 258 -27.34 13.74 43.79
N LYS A 259 -28.02 13.33 44.87
CA LYS A 259 -27.78 13.84 46.22
C LYS A 259 -27.01 12.82 47.06
N GLU A 260 -26.04 13.27 47.83
CA GLU A 260 -25.30 12.46 48.80
C GLU A 260 -25.50 13.01 50.22
N ASN A 261 -25.71 12.12 51.19
CA ASN A 261 -25.83 12.51 52.59
C ASN A 261 -24.45 12.70 53.22
N MET A 262 -24.19 13.90 53.75
CA MET A 262 -22.93 14.28 54.41
C MET A 262 -23.10 14.43 55.94
N GLY A 263 -24.00 13.65 56.52
CA GLY A 263 -24.36 13.73 57.94
C GLY A 263 -25.47 14.74 58.21
N SER A 264 -25.12 16.01 58.44
CA SER A 264 -26.08 17.07 58.80
C SER A 264 -26.66 17.83 57.60
N PHE A 265 -26.20 17.54 56.39
CA PHE A 265 -26.66 18.18 55.15
C PHE A 265 -26.54 17.20 53.98
N ARG A 266 -27.12 17.58 52.84
CA ARG A 266 -26.97 16.85 51.57
C ARG A 266 -26.17 17.66 50.58
N THR A 267 -25.32 17.02 49.80
CA THR A 267 -24.65 17.65 48.64
C THR A 267 -25.32 17.21 47.37
N GLU A 268 -25.51 18.14 46.44
CA GLU A 268 -25.87 17.81 45.07
C GLU A 268 -24.59 17.68 44.25
N LEU A 269 -24.47 16.57 43.54
CA LEU A 269 -23.29 16.15 42.80
C LEU A 269 -23.66 15.93 41.33
N THR A 270 -22.71 16.21 40.44
CA THR A 270 -22.82 15.87 39.01
C THR A 270 -21.58 15.10 38.57
N CYS A 271 -21.74 14.10 37.71
CA CYS A 271 -20.61 13.57 36.96
C CYS A 271 -20.41 14.43 35.70
N ALA A 272 -19.39 15.28 35.70
CA ALA A 272 -19.08 16.17 34.59
C ALA A 272 -17.93 15.59 33.74
N SER A 273 -17.88 15.96 32.46
CA SER A 273 -16.76 15.64 31.57
C SER A 273 -16.30 16.86 30.80
N ASP A 274 -15.00 16.98 30.61
CA ASP A 274 -14.35 17.97 29.73
C ASP A 274 -13.97 17.39 28.36
N GLY A 275 -14.31 16.12 28.10
CA GLY A 275 -13.95 15.37 26.90
C GLY A 275 -12.66 14.56 27.00
N GLU A 276 -11.79 14.83 27.97
CA GLU A 276 -10.58 14.03 28.24
C GLU A 276 -10.76 13.12 29.46
N LYS A 277 -11.47 13.61 30.48
CA LYS A 277 -11.79 12.89 31.70
C LYS A 277 -13.22 13.18 32.13
N SER A 278 -13.70 12.40 33.09
CA SER A 278 -14.90 12.73 33.84
C SER A 278 -14.65 12.66 35.34
N GLU A 279 -15.22 13.62 36.06
CA GLU A 279 -15.03 13.79 37.49
C GLU A 279 -16.33 14.19 38.19
N VAL A 280 -16.43 13.82 39.46
CA VAL A 280 -17.56 14.21 40.30
C VAL A 280 -17.33 15.64 40.77
N ILE A 281 -18.24 16.53 40.41
CA ILE A 281 -18.26 17.91 40.85
C ILE A 281 -19.39 18.15 41.84
N VAL A 282 -19.16 19.02 42.82
CA VAL A 282 -20.19 19.45 43.76
C VAL A 282 -20.93 20.66 43.20
N ASN A 283 -22.23 20.51 42.92
CA ASN A 283 -23.07 21.61 42.49
C ASN A 283 -23.38 22.56 43.65
N GLY A 284 -23.63 22.00 44.84
CA GLY A 284 -23.97 22.77 46.03
C GLY A 284 -24.45 21.91 47.20
N CYS A 285 -24.99 22.56 48.21
CA CYS A 285 -25.45 21.96 49.46
C CYS A 285 -26.95 22.24 49.64
N HIS A 286 -27.69 21.23 50.06
CA HIS A 286 -29.07 21.39 50.54
C HIS A 286 -29.08 21.49 52.06
N TYR A 287 -29.80 22.50 52.56
CA TYR A 287 -30.08 22.65 53.98
C TYR A 287 -31.32 21.85 54.38
N PRO A 288 -31.22 20.80 55.21
CA PRO A 288 -32.35 19.96 55.57
C PRO A 288 -33.17 20.55 56.74
N GLN A 289 -34.49 20.38 56.68
CA GLN A 289 -35.40 20.61 57.81
C GLN A 289 -36.33 19.38 57.97
N GLY A 290 -35.99 18.53 58.94
CA GLY A 290 -36.64 17.22 59.07
C GLY A 290 -36.27 16.32 57.88
N GLU A 291 -37.28 15.82 57.15
CA GLU A 291 -37.08 14.95 55.98
C GLU A 291 -36.92 15.73 54.66
N TYR A 292 -37.22 17.04 54.67
CA TYR A 292 -37.26 17.88 53.47
C TYR A 292 -36.00 18.73 53.33
N ASP A 293 -35.64 19.07 52.08
CA ASP A 293 -34.67 20.13 51.81
C ASP A 293 -35.40 21.48 51.83
N LEU A 294 -34.96 22.40 52.71
CA LEU A 294 -35.58 23.71 52.84
C LEU A 294 -35.14 24.65 51.71
N PHE A 295 -33.86 24.63 51.36
CA PHE A 295 -33.30 25.36 50.22
C PHE A 295 -31.96 24.77 49.77
N PHE A 296 -31.57 25.11 48.53
CA PHE A 296 -30.28 24.82 47.92
C PHE A 296 -29.37 26.05 47.93
N ILE A 297 -28.08 25.81 48.20
CA ILE A 297 -27.01 26.81 48.09
C ILE A 297 -25.96 26.27 47.13
N PRO A 298 -25.69 26.97 46.00
CA PRO A 298 -24.63 26.58 45.08
C PRO A 298 -23.26 26.50 45.76
N SER A 299 -22.37 25.70 45.19
CA SER A 299 -20.99 25.58 45.65
C SER A 299 -20.29 26.94 45.69
N GLU A 300 -19.49 27.16 46.74
CA GLU A 300 -18.75 28.41 46.99
C GLU A 300 -19.67 29.64 47.14
N SER A 301 -20.87 29.42 47.65
CA SER A 301 -21.88 30.46 47.87
C SER A 301 -22.44 30.42 49.29
N TYR A 302 -23.12 31.49 49.69
CA TYR A 302 -23.86 31.58 50.95
C TYR A 302 -25.21 32.27 50.76
N ALA A 303 -26.17 31.91 51.61
CA ALA A 303 -27.50 32.52 51.65
C ALA A 303 -27.82 33.00 53.06
N ILE A 304 -28.55 34.11 53.15
CA ILE A 304 -29.13 34.60 54.41
C ILE A 304 -30.60 34.16 54.42
N PHE A 305 -31.05 33.54 55.50
CA PHE A 305 -32.41 33.05 55.66
C PHE A 305 -32.92 33.34 57.07
N ASN A 306 -34.24 33.21 57.28
CA ASN A 306 -34.85 33.35 58.60
C ASN A 306 -35.26 31.96 59.10
N ASP A 307 -34.77 31.55 60.27
CA ASP A 307 -35.11 30.26 60.89
C ASP A 307 -36.44 30.29 61.68
N GLY A 308 -37.14 31.42 61.65
CA GLY A 308 -38.37 31.70 62.38
C GLY A 308 -38.15 32.46 63.68
N GLN A 309 -36.91 32.56 64.17
CA GLN A 309 -36.54 33.31 65.37
C GLN A 309 -35.57 34.45 65.07
N ARG A 310 -34.64 34.23 64.13
CA ARG A 310 -33.60 35.19 63.77
C ARG A 310 -33.09 34.98 62.35
N GLN A 311 -32.39 35.99 61.83
CA GLN A 311 -31.63 35.84 60.59
C GLN A 311 -30.39 34.98 60.82
N MET A 312 -30.23 33.99 59.95
CA MET A 312 -29.15 33.02 59.93
C MET A 312 -28.47 33.06 58.56
N VAL A 313 -27.22 32.63 58.52
CA VAL A 313 -26.44 32.48 57.29
C VAL A 313 -26.11 31.00 57.13
N ALA A 314 -26.30 30.48 55.93
CA ALA A 314 -25.83 29.15 55.53
C ALA A 314 -24.81 29.30 54.40
N ALA A 315 -23.65 28.67 54.54
CA ALA A 315 -22.54 28.77 53.59
C ALA A 315 -22.10 27.38 53.12
N CYS A 316 -22.15 27.13 51.81
CA CYS A 316 -21.67 25.90 51.18
C CYS A 316 -20.26 26.11 50.65
N ARG A 317 -19.26 25.57 51.35
CA ARG A 317 -17.84 25.77 51.01
C ARG A 317 -17.10 24.45 50.89
N GLY A 318 -16.09 24.41 50.03
CA GLY A 318 -15.24 23.25 49.79
C GLY A 318 -14.53 23.38 48.45
N ASN A 319 -13.64 22.44 48.15
CA ASN A 319 -13.05 22.31 46.82
C ASN A 319 -14.03 21.57 45.91
N LYS A 320 -14.53 22.22 44.84
CA LYS A 320 -15.52 21.67 43.88
C LYS A 320 -15.20 20.26 43.36
N ASN A 321 -13.91 19.91 43.31
CA ASN A 321 -13.42 18.62 42.78
C ASN A 321 -13.18 17.56 43.87
N ASP A 322 -13.39 17.90 45.15
CA ASP A 322 -13.26 17.00 46.28
C ASP A 322 -14.47 17.10 47.21
N VAL A 323 -15.42 16.19 46.98
CA VAL A 323 -16.66 16.07 47.77
C VAL A 323 -16.39 15.99 49.27
N SER A 324 -15.29 15.38 49.69
CA SER A 324 -14.97 15.20 51.12
C SER A 324 -14.63 16.50 51.84
N THR A 325 -14.27 17.55 51.10
CA THR A 325 -13.92 18.86 51.64
C THR A 325 -15.13 19.77 51.84
N PHE A 326 -16.29 19.42 51.28
CA PHE A 326 -17.47 20.27 51.38
C PHE A 326 -18.10 20.22 52.74
N GLN A 327 -18.50 21.41 53.21
CA GLN A 327 -19.22 21.62 54.45
C GLN A 327 -20.33 22.64 54.23
N LEU A 328 -21.49 22.38 54.84
CA LEU A 328 -22.54 23.37 55.02
C LEU A 328 -22.43 23.95 56.44
N GLU A 329 -21.89 25.16 56.54
CA GLU A 329 -21.79 25.88 57.81
C GLU A 329 -23.03 26.74 58.01
N THR A 330 -23.56 26.78 59.24
CA THR A 330 -24.61 27.72 59.64
C THR A 330 -24.16 28.59 60.81
N PHE A 331 -24.38 29.91 60.72
CA PHE A 331 -23.94 30.89 61.71
C PHE A 331 -24.86 32.12 61.73
N THR A 332 -24.66 33.04 62.68
CA THR A 332 -25.46 34.28 62.76
C THR A 332 -24.92 35.37 61.83
N VAL A 333 -25.74 36.37 61.52
CA VAL A 333 -25.35 37.49 60.63
C VAL A 333 -24.14 38.27 61.17
N ASP A 334 -23.91 38.28 62.48
CA ASP A 334 -22.76 38.94 63.11
C ASP A 334 -21.40 38.36 62.67
N GLU A 335 -21.37 37.07 62.32
CA GLU A 335 -20.16 36.37 61.87
C GLU A 335 -19.91 36.49 60.35
N LEU A 336 -20.84 37.09 59.62
CA LEU A 336 -20.83 37.16 58.15
C LEU A 336 -19.52 37.71 57.59
N PRO A 337 -18.95 38.85 58.05
CA PRO A 337 -17.73 39.42 57.46
C PRO A 337 -16.51 38.49 57.50
N PHE A 338 -16.47 37.56 58.44
CA PHE A 338 -15.32 36.67 58.66
C PHE A 338 -15.50 35.31 57.97
N ARG A 339 -16.73 34.79 57.93
CA ARG A 339 -17.02 33.43 57.45
C ARG A 339 -17.39 33.34 55.97
N THR A 340 -17.78 34.45 55.33
CA THR A 340 -18.14 34.46 53.90
C THR A 340 -17.04 34.99 52.98
N LYS A 341 -15.81 35.16 53.50
CA LYS A 341 -14.69 35.66 52.70
C LYS A 341 -14.42 34.74 51.49
N GLY A 342 -14.62 35.29 50.30
CA GLY A 342 -14.44 34.57 49.03
C GLY A 342 -15.66 33.79 48.55
N LEU A 343 -16.81 33.86 49.26
CA LEU A 343 -18.06 33.25 48.83
C LEU A 343 -18.97 34.27 48.15
N THR A 344 -19.82 33.78 47.24
CA THR A 344 -20.83 34.61 46.55
C THR A 344 -22.14 34.57 47.32
N GLN A 345 -22.76 35.73 47.57
CA GLN A 345 -24.11 35.77 48.15
C GLN A 345 -25.14 35.36 47.10
N VAL A 346 -26.06 34.48 47.48
CA VAL A 346 -27.20 34.07 46.66
C VAL A 346 -28.49 34.19 47.46
N GLU A 347 -29.62 34.25 46.76
CA GLU A 347 -30.92 34.02 47.38
C GLU A 347 -31.14 32.51 47.57
N PRO A 348 -31.72 32.08 48.70
CA PRO A 348 -32.02 30.66 48.91
C PRO A 348 -33.05 30.18 47.88
N GLN A 349 -32.72 29.11 47.15
CA GLN A 349 -33.59 28.51 46.14
C GLN A 349 -34.33 27.33 46.76
N GLY A 350 -35.66 27.43 46.87
CA GLY A 350 -36.54 26.41 47.47
C GLY A 350 -37.33 25.62 46.44
#